data_AF-A0A3N0IWU3-F1
#
_entry.id   AF-A0A3N0IWU3-F1
#
_cell.length_a   1.000
_cell.length_b   1.000
_cell.length_c   1.000
_cell.angle_alpha   90.00
_cell.angle_beta   90.00
_cell.angle_gamma   90.00
#
_symmetry.space_group_name_H-M   'P 1'
#
loop_
_entity.id
_entity.type
_entity.pdbx_description
1 polymer ?
#
loop_
_entity_poly.entity_id
_entity_poly.type
_entity_poly.pdbx_seq_one_letter_code
_entity_poly.pdbx_strand_id
1 'polypeptide(L)'
;MLLLSPDMTTRWAVSNGPLGVPTKGASATATCRSVSAQARVEDGRAVLAAADAARLMPACGVFEISWDCGVESFATLVERVGRRYCSVDDVRDYGAKNNDGFDDEARYPEDDIARAVQQAEEAIDKGARRSFCERAVRVRLSAGLNELPVQDALSVDFGELVTDRQVRSASAGSAVVTYGAELDARIREAAVRLAASTLRPRVGAENARGQSVDGVYTSYTLATGADGSWTGIPYVDAVIEEHRSHRVVVA
;
A
#
# COMPACT_ATOMS: atom_id res chain seq x y z
N MET A 1 8.91 3.99 -11.99
CA MET A 1 9.89 3.53 -10.97
C MET A 1 9.35 3.98 -9.62
N LEU A 2 9.42 3.18 -8.57
CA LEU A 2 8.91 3.58 -7.26
C LEU A 2 10.03 4.11 -6.36
N LEU A 3 9.95 5.37 -5.94
CA LEU A 3 10.89 5.95 -4.99
C LEU A 3 10.56 5.55 -3.54
N LEU A 4 11.55 5.05 -2.83
CA LEU A 4 11.46 4.69 -1.43
C LEU A 4 11.81 5.90 -0.55
N SER A 5 11.09 6.03 0.56
CA SER A 5 11.37 7.04 1.57
C SER A 5 11.81 6.35 2.88
N PRO A 6 12.87 6.83 3.56
CA PRO A 6 13.37 6.18 4.79
C PRO A 6 12.45 6.35 6.01
N ASP A 7 11.51 7.30 5.96
CA ASP A 7 10.59 7.65 7.05
C ASP A 7 9.24 6.91 6.99
N MET A 8 8.98 6.13 5.95
CA MET A 8 7.76 5.36 5.81
C MET A 8 8.00 3.96 5.25
N THR A 9 7.03 3.08 5.47
CA THR A 9 7.00 1.80 4.75
C THR A 9 6.41 2.03 3.38
N THR A 10 7.19 1.78 2.33
CA THR A 10 6.71 1.88 0.95
C THR A 10 6.15 0.54 0.49
N ARG A 11 4.91 0.53 0.00
CA ARG A 11 4.31 -0.69 -0.56
C ARG A 11 4.80 -0.90 -1.99
N TRP A 12 5.23 -2.11 -2.32
CA TRP A 12 5.75 -2.46 -3.65
C TRP A 12 5.20 -3.80 -4.14
N ALA A 13 4.75 -3.82 -5.39
CA ALA A 13 4.49 -5.03 -6.16
C ALA A 13 5.49 -5.13 -7.30
N VAL A 14 5.78 -6.34 -7.78
CA VAL A 14 6.71 -6.55 -8.92
C VAL A 14 6.28 -5.74 -10.16
N SER A 15 4.97 -5.56 -10.35
CA SER A 15 4.40 -4.75 -11.44
C SER A 15 4.70 -3.24 -11.33
N ASN A 16 5.14 -2.74 -10.17
CA ASN A 16 5.62 -1.36 -10.04
C ASN A 16 6.98 -1.14 -10.73
N GLY A 17 7.68 -2.23 -11.07
CA GLY A 17 8.98 -2.16 -11.71
C GLY A 17 10.11 -1.84 -10.71
N PRO A 18 11.15 -1.10 -11.13
CA PRO A 18 12.34 -0.87 -10.31
C PRO A 18 12.05 0.00 -9.08
N LEU A 19 12.89 -0.17 -8.06
CA LEU A 19 12.90 0.62 -6.83
C LEU A 19 14.02 1.66 -6.87
N GLY A 20 13.74 2.87 -6.41
CA GLY A 20 14.72 3.96 -6.35
C GLY A 20 14.90 4.48 -4.93
N VAL A 21 16.11 4.94 -4.59
CA VAL A 21 16.37 5.81 -3.43
C VAL A 21 17.19 7.03 -3.86
N PRO A 22 17.00 8.21 -3.25
CA PRO A 22 17.91 9.33 -3.43
C PRO A 22 19.33 8.96 -2.99
N THR A 23 20.35 9.40 -3.72
CA THR A 23 21.74 9.18 -3.32
C THR A 23 22.68 10.29 -3.80
N LYS A 24 23.74 10.54 -3.02
CA LYS A 24 24.90 11.35 -3.42
C LYS A 24 26.12 10.52 -3.84
N GLY A 25 26.03 9.20 -3.71
CA GLY A 25 27.10 8.25 -4.02
C GLY A 25 27.29 8.02 -5.51
N ALA A 26 28.47 7.54 -5.91
CA ALA A 26 28.74 7.08 -7.28
C ALA A 26 28.47 5.57 -7.49
N SER A 27 28.21 4.85 -6.40
CA SER A 27 27.90 3.42 -6.36
C SER A 27 26.86 3.15 -5.29
N ALA A 28 25.99 2.17 -5.48
CA ALA A 28 25.01 1.79 -4.49
C ALA A 28 24.78 0.27 -4.44
N THR A 29 24.74 -0.29 -3.24
CA THR A 29 24.42 -1.70 -2.98
C THR A 29 23.20 -1.79 -2.08
N ALA A 30 22.18 -2.51 -2.52
CA ALA A 30 21.01 -2.84 -1.71
C ALA A 30 21.19 -4.23 -1.10
N THR A 31 20.96 -4.35 0.21
CA THR A 31 21.08 -5.60 0.96
C THR A 31 19.81 -5.85 1.77
N CYS A 32 19.28 -7.07 1.69
CA CYS A 32 18.19 -7.52 2.53
C CYS A 32 18.56 -8.90 3.08
N ARG A 33 18.64 -9.01 4.41
CA ARG A 33 19.14 -10.21 5.11
C ARG A 33 20.55 -10.58 4.60
N SER A 34 20.73 -11.75 4.01
CA SER A 34 22.01 -12.25 3.48
C SER A 34 22.15 -12.10 1.96
N VAL A 35 21.21 -11.42 1.29
CA VAL A 35 21.21 -11.23 -0.16
C VAL A 35 21.54 -9.78 -0.47
N SER A 36 22.43 -9.56 -1.43
CA SER A 36 22.80 -8.23 -1.92
C SER A 36 22.65 -8.12 -3.43
N ALA A 37 22.41 -6.91 -3.91
CA ALA A 37 22.31 -6.56 -5.31
C ALA A 37 22.93 -5.17 -5.55
N GLN A 38 23.59 -5.01 -6.70
CA GLN A 38 24.10 -3.72 -7.13
C GLN A 38 22.96 -2.89 -7.72
N ALA A 39 22.82 -1.65 -7.25
CA ALA A 39 21.92 -0.67 -7.82
C ALA A 39 22.69 0.23 -8.79
N ARG A 40 22.05 0.61 -9.90
CA ARG A 40 22.63 1.57 -10.84
C ARG A 40 22.45 2.97 -10.28
N VAL A 41 23.46 3.83 -10.38
CA VAL A 41 23.32 5.23 -9.99
C VAL A 41 23.11 6.08 -11.24
N GLU A 42 21.96 6.75 -11.32
CA GLU A 42 21.59 7.65 -12.41
C GLU A 42 20.77 8.82 -11.86
N ASP A 43 21.01 10.03 -12.35
CA ASP A 43 20.28 11.25 -11.99
C ASP A 43 20.09 11.48 -10.48
N GLY A 44 21.14 11.21 -9.69
CA GLY A 44 21.12 11.38 -8.22
C GLY A 44 20.27 10.33 -7.48
N ARG A 45 19.98 9.20 -8.12
CA ARG A 45 19.20 8.09 -7.56
C ARG A 45 19.93 6.77 -7.73
N ALA A 46 19.84 5.92 -6.70
CA ALA A 46 20.21 4.52 -6.81
C ALA A 46 18.98 3.71 -7.20
N VAL A 47 19.05 3.07 -8.36
CA VAL A 47 17.96 2.32 -8.99
C VAL A 47 18.27 0.83 -8.95
N LEU A 48 17.43 0.11 -8.21
CA LEU A 48 17.45 -1.34 -8.09
C LEU A 48 16.46 -1.94 -9.08
N ALA A 49 16.95 -2.79 -9.97
CA ALA A 49 16.12 -3.46 -10.97
C ALA A 49 15.03 -4.32 -10.32
N ALA A 50 13.85 -4.41 -10.94
CA ALA A 50 12.70 -5.14 -10.40
C ALA A 50 13.02 -6.63 -10.11
N ALA A 51 13.84 -7.27 -10.95
CA ALA A 51 14.28 -8.65 -10.77
C ALA A 51 15.18 -8.81 -9.54
N ASP A 52 16.08 -7.85 -9.29
CA ASP A 52 16.93 -7.85 -8.10
C ASP A 52 16.14 -7.55 -6.83
N ALA A 53 15.19 -6.61 -6.89
CA ALA A 53 14.24 -6.36 -5.79
C ALA A 53 13.42 -7.61 -5.46
N ALA A 54 12.93 -8.33 -6.48
CA ALA A 54 12.21 -9.59 -6.30
C ALA A 54 13.09 -10.70 -5.71
N ARG A 55 14.40 -10.72 -6.05
CA ARG A 55 15.38 -11.66 -5.47
C ARG A 55 15.68 -11.34 -4.01
N LEU A 56 15.81 -10.06 -3.66
CA LEU A 56 16.02 -9.59 -2.28
C LEU A 56 14.82 -9.88 -1.37
N MET A 57 13.61 -9.73 -1.91
CA MET A 57 12.36 -9.90 -1.19
C MET A 57 11.52 -11.01 -1.84
N PRO A 58 11.86 -12.30 -1.74
CA PRO A 58 11.31 -13.36 -2.61
C PRO A 58 9.80 -13.65 -2.46
N ALA A 59 9.20 -13.27 -1.33
CA ALA A 59 7.79 -13.50 -1.02
C ALA A 59 7.14 -12.22 -0.46
N CYS A 60 5.82 -12.18 -0.40
CA CYS A 60 5.09 -11.09 0.25
C CYS A 60 5.50 -10.92 1.72
N GLY A 61 5.42 -9.70 2.23
CA GLY A 61 5.78 -9.35 3.61
C GLY A 61 6.56 -8.04 3.72
N VAL A 62 6.94 -7.69 4.94
CA VAL A 62 7.73 -6.48 5.22
C VAL A 62 9.22 -6.81 5.29
N PHE A 63 10.01 -6.04 4.57
CA PHE A 63 11.45 -6.19 4.45
C PHE A 63 12.14 -4.86 4.75
N GLU A 64 13.21 -4.93 5.54
CA GLU A 64 14.16 -3.84 5.67
C GLU A 64 15.25 -4.03 4.60
N ILE A 65 15.46 -3.00 3.79
CA ILE A 65 16.53 -2.95 2.80
C ILE A 65 17.55 -1.95 3.29
N SER A 66 18.77 -2.41 3.55
CA SER A 66 19.92 -1.56 3.83
C SER A 66 20.56 -1.12 2.53
N TRP A 67 20.74 0.18 2.38
CA TRP A 67 21.40 0.80 1.24
C TRP A 67 22.77 1.28 1.68
N ASP A 68 23.81 0.83 0.98
CA ASP A 68 25.15 1.38 1.06
C ASP A 68 25.45 2.12 -0.23
N CYS A 69 25.46 3.44 -0.16
CA CYS A 69 25.68 4.33 -1.28
C CYS A 69 27.11 4.91 -1.30
N GLY A 70 28.07 4.23 -0.65
CA GLY A 70 29.50 4.58 -0.64
C GLY A 70 29.88 5.77 0.24
N VAL A 71 29.10 6.86 0.21
CA VAL A 71 29.29 8.05 1.08
C VAL A 71 28.26 8.13 2.20
N GLU A 72 27.19 7.35 2.10
CA GLU A 72 26.09 7.31 3.06
C GLU A 72 25.51 5.90 3.10
N SER A 73 24.95 5.53 4.25
CA SER A 73 24.20 4.29 4.40
C SER A 73 22.94 4.56 5.22
N PHE A 74 21.84 3.95 4.81
CA PHE A 74 20.55 4.08 5.47
C PHE A 74 19.69 2.84 5.20
N ALA A 75 18.56 2.73 5.89
CA ALA A 75 17.61 1.66 5.69
C ALA A 75 16.27 2.21 5.21
N THR A 76 15.56 1.42 4.40
CA THR A 76 14.19 1.68 3.96
C THR A 76 13.33 0.47 4.26
N LEU A 77 12.08 0.69 4.66
CA LEU A 77 11.10 -0.38 4.85
C LEU A 77 10.24 -0.54 3.59
N VAL A 78 10.19 -1.76 3.07
CA VAL A 78 9.38 -2.11 1.91
C VAL A 78 8.41 -3.20 2.27
N GLU A 79 7.12 -2.96 2.03
CA GLU A 79 6.11 -4.01 2.06
C GLU A 79 5.95 -4.59 0.65
N ARG A 80 6.45 -5.81 0.43
CA ARG A 80 6.16 -6.56 -0.80
C ARG A 80 4.74 -7.12 -0.73
N VAL A 81 3.93 -6.76 -1.73
CA VAL A 81 2.56 -7.26 -1.91
C VAL A 81 2.41 -7.96 -3.26
N GLY A 82 1.40 -8.81 -3.40
CA GLY A 82 1.15 -9.55 -4.63
C GLY A 82 0.79 -8.65 -5.82
N ARG A 83 0.06 -7.56 -5.56
CA ARG A 83 -0.35 -6.55 -6.56
C ARG A 83 -0.81 -5.26 -5.90
N ARG A 84 -0.89 -4.18 -6.68
CA ARG A 84 -1.55 -2.92 -6.31
C ARG A 84 -3.03 -2.95 -6.67
N TYR A 85 -3.85 -2.12 -6.03
CA TYR A 85 -5.29 -2.00 -6.34
C TYR A 85 -5.52 -1.21 -7.62
N CYS A 86 -4.67 -0.21 -7.85
CA CYS A 86 -4.58 0.55 -9.08
C CYS A 86 -3.13 0.90 -9.41
N SER A 87 -2.89 1.33 -10.64
CA SER A 87 -1.60 1.81 -11.14
C SER A 87 -1.57 3.34 -11.22
N VAL A 88 -0.37 3.90 -11.40
CA VAL A 88 -0.20 5.33 -11.72
C VAL A 88 -0.96 5.68 -13.01
N ASP A 89 -0.90 4.80 -14.01
CA ASP A 89 -1.58 5.01 -15.29
C ASP A 89 -3.11 5.00 -15.13
N ASP A 90 -3.67 4.14 -14.28
CA ASP A 90 -5.12 4.17 -13.98
C ASP A 90 -5.55 5.54 -13.41
N VAL A 91 -4.70 6.18 -12.59
CA VAL A 91 -4.97 7.51 -12.01
C VAL A 91 -4.81 8.61 -13.06
N ARG A 92 -3.79 8.53 -13.92
CA ARG A 92 -3.59 9.46 -15.04
C ARG A 92 -4.76 9.40 -16.03
N ASP A 93 -5.18 8.20 -16.42
CA ASP A 93 -6.33 7.96 -17.29
C ASP A 93 -7.63 8.51 -16.71
N TYR A 94 -7.82 8.34 -15.39
CA TYR A 94 -8.95 8.93 -14.69
C TYR A 94 -8.88 10.46 -14.69
N GLY A 95 -7.71 11.03 -14.42
CA GLY A 95 -7.49 12.48 -14.45
C GLY A 95 -7.75 13.10 -15.83
N ALA A 96 -7.31 12.44 -16.91
CA ALA A 96 -7.57 12.86 -18.28
C ALA A 96 -9.07 12.89 -18.60
N LYS A 97 -9.82 11.85 -18.19
CA LYS A 97 -11.29 11.79 -18.36
C LYS A 97 -12.03 12.89 -17.58
N ASN A 98 -11.47 13.36 -16.47
CA ASN A 98 -12.08 14.36 -15.60
C ASN A 98 -11.46 15.77 -15.74
N ASN A 99 -10.54 15.97 -16.68
CA ASN A 99 -9.82 17.22 -16.89
C ASN A 99 -9.07 17.74 -15.63
N ASP A 100 -8.49 16.81 -14.86
CA ASP A 100 -7.72 17.11 -13.64
C ASP A 100 -6.24 17.50 -13.93
N GLY A 101 -5.72 17.16 -15.12
CA GLY A 101 -4.34 17.47 -15.54
C GLY A 101 -3.25 16.64 -14.85
N PHE A 102 -3.55 15.42 -14.42
CA PHE A 102 -2.58 14.51 -13.76
C PHE A 102 -1.48 13.97 -14.69
N ASP A 103 -1.53 14.30 -15.98
CA ASP A 103 -0.50 14.05 -16.98
C ASP A 103 0.63 15.10 -16.97
N ASP A 104 0.45 16.23 -16.30
CA ASP A 104 1.49 17.25 -16.11
C ASP A 104 2.51 16.81 -15.04
N GLU A 105 3.62 16.21 -15.46
CA GLU A 105 4.69 15.73 -14.58
C GLU A 105 5.34 16.85 -13.73
N ALA A 106 5.30 18.12 -14.17
CA ALA A 106 5.83 19.22 -13.39
C ALA A 106 4.93 19.55 -12.19
N ARG A 107 3.63 19.31 -12.33
CA ARG A 107 2.62 19.57 -11.29
C ARG A 107 2.32 18.32 -10.45
N TYR A 108 2.34 17.16 -11.07
CA TYR A 108 2.02 15.85 -10.48
C TYR A 108 3.11 14.84 -10.81
N PRO A 109 4.27 14.92 -10.14
CA PRO A 109 5.34 13.94 -10.31
C PRO A 109 4.85 12.51 -10.06
N GLU A 110 5.40 11.53 -10.78
CA GLU A 110 5.03 10.11 -10.62
C GLU A 110 5.09 9.64 -9.16
N ASP A 111 6.08 10.12 -8.39
CA ASP A 111 6.25 9.79 -6.97
C ASP A 111 5.08 10.27 -6.10
N ASP A 112 4.44 11.39 -6.44
CA ASP A 112 3.30 11.93 -5.71
C ASP A 112 2.02 11.15 -6.05
N ILE A 113 1.85 10.75 -7.31
CA ILE A 113 0.76 9.86 -7.72
C ILE A 113 0.92 8.49 -7.05
N ALA A 114 2.14 7.94 -7.02
CA ALA A 114 2.41 6.66 -6.36
C ALA A 114 2.12 6.71 -4.84
N ARG A 115 2.45 7.83 -4.18
CA ARG A 115 2.07 8.07 -2.78
C ARG A 115 0.56 8.16 -2.60
N ALA A 116 -0.15 8.86 -3.48
CA ALA A 116 -1.61 8.94 -3.44
C ALA A 116 -2.27 7.56 -3.63
N VAL A 117 -1.72 6.71 -4.51
CA VAL A 117 -2.16 5.31 -4.66
C VAL A 117 -1.97 4.53 -3.36
N GLN A 118 -0.79 4.62 -2.74
CA GLN A 118 -0.55 3.92 -1.46
C GLN A 118 -1.51 4.40 -0.36
N GLN A 119 -1.69 5.71 -0.22
CA GLN A 119 -2.63 6.26 0.77
C GLN A 119 -4.06 5.79 0.54
N ALA A 120 -4.50 5.71 -0.73
CA ALA A 120 -5.83 5.22 -1.08
C ALA A 120 -6.01 3.74 -0.69
N GLU A 121 -5.02 2.90 -1.00
CA GLU A 121 -5.08 1.48 -0.63
C GLU A 121 -5.08 1.28 0.89
N GLU A 122 -4.25 2.02 1.63
CA GLU A 122 -4.21 1.96 3.10
C GLU A 122 -5.53 2.42 3.73
N ALA A 123 -6.16 3.45 3.18
CA ALA A 123 -7.46 3.93 3.63
C ALA A 123 -8.56 2.89 3.37
N ILE A 124 -8.57 2.26 2.19
CA ILE A 124 -9.50 1.18 1.85
C ILE A 124 -9.29 -0.02 2.77
N ASP A 125 -8.04 -0.45 2.97
CA ASP A 125 -7.70 -1.57 3.86
C ASP A 125 -8.20 -1.33 5.27
N LYS A 126 -7.97 -0.11 5.78
CA LYS A 126 -8.38 0.31 7.12
C LYS A 126 -9.89 0.37 7.25
N GLY A 127 -10.59 0.90 6.24
CA GLY A 127 -12.05 1.00 6.23
C GLY A 127 -12.71 -0.38 6.17
N ALA A 128 -12.26 -1.23 5.25
CA ALA A 128 -12.81 -2.57 5.05
C ALA A 128 -12.36 -3.58 6.12
N ARG A 129 -11.28 -3.26 6.86
CA ARG A 129 -10.57 -4.18 7.77
C ARG A 129 -10.15 -5.48 7.08
N ARG A 130 -9.77 -5.35 5.81
CA ARG A 130 -9.51 -6.42 4.86
C ARG A 130 -8.43 -5.96 3.89
N SER A 131 -7.72 -6.88 3.24
CA SER A 131 -6.86 -6.52 2.12
C SER A 131 -7.31 -7.26 0.87
N PHE A 132 -7.23 -6.61 -0.29
CA PHE A 132 -7.66 -7.08 -1.60
C PHE A 132 -6.47 -7.43 -2.51
N CYS A 133 -5.35 -7.80 -1.88
CA CYS A 133 -4.19 -8.36 -2.54
C CYS A 133 -3.49 -9.33 -1.60
N GLU A 134 -2.68 -10.23 -2.15
CA GLU A 134 -1.87 -11.13 -1.34
C GLU A 134 -0.84 -10.34 -0.53
N ARG A 135 -0.83 -10.59 0.79
CA ARG A 135 0.09 -10.04 1.77
C ARG A 135 0.54 -11.15 2.71
N ALA A 136 1.59 -10.87 3.48
CA ALA A 136 2.05 -11.79 4.50
C ALA A 136 2.34 -11.07 5.80
N VAL A 137 1.96 -11.70 6.92
CA VAL A 137 2.23 -11.21 8.26
C VAL A 137 2.89 -12.30 9.08
N ARG A 138 3.91 -11.92 9.87
CA ARG A 138 4.49 -12.82 10.86
C ARG A 138 3.71 -12.72 12.16
N VAL A 139 3.23 -13.85 12.65
CA VAL A 139 2.50 -13.99 13.91
C VAL A 139 3.23 -14.94 14.85
N ARG A 140 2.91 -14.85 16.15
CA ARG A 140 3.34 -15.79 17.17
C ARG A 140 2.14 -16.62 17.60
N LEU A 141 2.22 -17.92 17.39
CA LEU A 141 1.19 -18.88 17.76
C LEU A 141 1.50 -19.49 19.11
N SER A 142 0.45 -19.77 19.87
CA SER A 142 0.44 -20.64 21.04
C SER A 142 0.01 -22.06 20.66
N ALA A 143 0.22 -23.03 21.55
CA ALA A 143 -0.34 -24.37 21.37
C ALA A 143 -1.87 -24.31 21.52
N GLY A 144 -2.60 -24.99 20.64
CA GLY A 144 -4.06 -24.95 20.56
C GLY A 144 -4.57 -24.06 19.42
N LEU A 145 -5.78 -23.52 19.60
CA LEU A 145 -6.44 -22.66 18.60
C LEU A 145 -6.03 -21.19 18.81
N ASN A 146 -5.61 -20.54 17.73
CA ASN A 146 -5.15 -19.16 17.72
C ASN A 146 -6.02 -18.33 16.77
N GLU A 147 -6.48 -17.18 17.25
CA GLU A 147 -7.08 -16.15 16.40
C GLU A 147 -5.99 -15.38 15.64
N LEU A 148 -6.19 -15.21 14.35
CA LEU A 148 -5.29 -14.43 13.51
C LEU A 148 -5.62 -12.93 13.62
N PRO A 149 -4.61 -12.04 13.53
CA PRO A 149 -4.81 -10.60 13.48
C PRO A 149 -5.26 -10.12 12.08
N VAL A 150 -5.39 -11.04 11.13
CA VAL A 150 -5.74 -10.80 9.74
C VAL A 150 -6.97 -11.60 9.36
N GLN A 151 -7.49 -11.33 8.18
CA GLN A 151 -8.61 -12.03 7.59
C GLN A 151 -8.26 -12.54 6.21
N ASP A 152 -9.09 -13.45 5.69
CA ASP A 152 -8.86 -14.11 4.41
C ASP A 152 -7.48 -14.77 4.38
N ALA A 153 -7.12 -15.44 5.49
CA ALA A 153 -5.92 -16.25 5.53
C ALA A 153 -6.04 -17.36 4.47
N LEU A 154 -5.04 -17.40 3.59
CA LEU A 154 -4.94 -18.33 2.48
C LEU A 154 -4.05 -19.52 2.85
N SER A 155 -2.97 -19.26 3.59
CA SER A 155 -2.04 -20.30 4.04
C SER A 155 -1.25 -19.88 5.27
N VAL A 156 -0.70 -20.86 5.97
CA VAL A 156 0.21 -20.68 7.09
C VAL A 156 1.38 -21.65 6.93
N ASP A 157 2.61 -21.20 7.19
CA ASP A 157 3.82 -22.04 7.09
C ASP A 157 4.06 -22.94 8.31
N PHE A 158 3.37 -22.66 9.42
CA PHE A 158 3.46 -23.39 10.67
C PHE A 158 2.09 -23.47 11.38
N GLY A 159 1.63 -24.71 11.61
CA GLY A 159 0.28 -25.01 12.11
C GLY A 159 -0.67 -25.42 10.99
N GLU A 160 -1.95 -25.53 11.32
CA GLU A 160 -3.03 -25.90 10.41
C GLU A 160 -4.10 -24.81 10.41
N LEU A 161 -4.41 -24.28 9.23
CA LEU A 161 -5.48 -23.30 9.07
C LEU A 161 -6.84 -23.99 9.25
N VAL A 162 -7.61 -23.57 10.25
CA VAL A 162 -8.93 -24.13 10.57
C VAL A 162 -10.04 -23.34 9.87
N THR A 163 -9.88 -22.02 9.85
CA THR A 163 -10.75 -21.06 9.16
C THR A 163 -9.88 -19.95 8.57
N ASP A 164 -10.46 -19.08 7.76
CA ASP A 164 -9.82 -17.88 7.22
C ASP A 164 -9.30 -16.89 8.27
N ARG A 165 -9.54 -17.15 9.57
CA ARG A 165 -9.14 -16.32 10.72
C ARG A 165 -8.53 -17.12 11.87
N GLN A 166 -8.40 -18.44 11.78
CA GLN A 166 -7.93 -19.25 12.89
C GLN A 166 -6.92 -20.29 12.45
N VAL A 167 -5.85 -20.42 13.24
CA VAL A 167 -4.83 -21.47 13.07
C VAL A 167 -4.77 -22.32 14.32
N ARG A 168 -4.79 -23.64 14.14
CA ARG A 168 -4.47 -24.60 15.19
C ARG A 168 -3.00 -24.96 15.12
N SER A 169 -2.29 -24.88 16.23
CA SER A 169 -0.89 -25.32 16.31
C SER A 169 -0.70 -26.35 17.42
N ALA A 170 0.10 -27.39 17.17
CA ALA A 170 0.46 -28.37 18.19
C ALA A 170 1.44 -27.80 19.23
N SER A 171 2.18 -26.74 18.89
CA SER A 171 3.19 -26.13 19.77
C SER A 171 3.27 -24.61 19.57
N ALA A 172 3.88 -23.92 20.53
CA ALA A 172 4.12 -22.49 20.40
C ALA A 172 5.26 -22.22 19.39
N GLY A 173 5.10 -21.21 18.54
CA GLY A 173 6.07 -20.92 17.48
C GLY A 173 5.76 -19.64 16.72
N SER A 174 6.63 -19.26 15.78
CA SER A 174 6.34 -18.18 14.84
C SER A 174 5.86 -18.77 13.53
N ALA A 175 4.81 -18.15 12.96
CA ALA A 175 4.29 -18.51 11.67
C ALA A 175 4.20 -17.29 10.76
N VAL A 176 4.39 -17.47 9.47
CA VAL A 176 4.03 -16.53 8.42
C VAL A 176 2.68 -16.94 7.86
N VAL A 177 1.71 -16.03 7.97
CA VAL A 177 0.38 -16.19 7.40
C VAL A 177 0.32 -15.40 6.12
N THR A 178 -0.02 -16.07 5.02
CA THR A 178 -0.36 -15.41 3.75
C THR A 178 -1.86 -15.15 3.73
N TYR A 179 -2.26 -13.93 3.42
CA TYR A 179 -3.65 -13.49 3.50
C TYR A 179 -3.99 -12.50 2.40
N GLY A 180 -5.28 -12.36 2.09
CA GLY A 180 -5.79 -11.40 1.11
C GLY A 180 -7.00 -11.91 0.36
N ALA A 181 -7.89 -10.99 0.02
CA ALA A 181 -9.05 -11.21 -0.83
C ALA A 181 -8.73 -10.91 -2.29
N GLU A 182 -9.60 -11.39 -3.18
CA GLU A 182 -9.53 -11.06 -4.59
C GLU A 182 -9.83 -9.57 -4.83
N LEU A 183 -9.06 -8.95 -5.73
CA LEU A 183 -9.29 -7.56 -6.16
C LEU A 183 -10.39 -7.51 -7.21
N ASP A 184 -11.57 -7.02 -6.85
CA ASP A 184 -12.64 -6.76 -7.80
C ASP A 184 -12.54 -5.36 -8.47
N ALA A 185 -13.38 -5.17 -9.49
CA ALA A 185 -13.40 -3.93 -10.27
C ALA A 185 -13.86 -2.70 -9.46
N ARG A 186 -14.74 -2.87 -8.47
CA ARG A 186 -15.25 -1.77 -7.64
C ARG A 186 -14.22 -1.29 -6.64
N ILE A 187 -13.45 -2.20 -6.04
CA ILE A 187 -12.31 -1.83 -5.18
C ILE A 187 -11.23 -1.13 -5.99
N ARG A 188 -10.91 -1.62 -7.19
CA ARG A 188 -9.99 -0.93 -8.11
C ARG A 188 -10.48 0.49 -8.40
N GLU A 189 -11.74 0.64 -8.79
CA GLU A 189 -12.32 1.95 -9.10
C GLU A 189 -12.32 2.89 -7.89
N ALA A 190 -12.66 2.35 -6.70
CA ALA A 190 -12.62 3.10 -5.46
C ALA A 190 -11.20 3.58 -5.15
N ALA A 191 -10.17 2.74 -5.35
CA ALA A 191 -8.77 3.10 -5.17
C ALA A 191 -8.34 4.23 -6.13
N VAL A 192 -8.72 4.16 -7.41
CA VAL A 192 -8.45 5.22 -8.40
C VAL A 192 -9.11 6.53 -8.00
N ARG A 193 -10.40 6.51 -7.68
CA ARG A 193 -11.17 7.71 -7.30
C ARG A 193 -10.60 8.36 -6.03
N LEU A 194 -10.22 7.55 -5.04
CA LEU A 194 -9.65 8.04 -3.81
C LEU A 194 -8.25 8.62 -4.02
N ALA A 195 -7.38 7.94 -4.78
CA ALA A 195 -6.06 8.45 -5.12
C ALA A 195 -6.15 9.78 -5.89
N ALA A 196 -7.02 9.87 -6.89
CA ALA A 196 -7.30 11.10 -7.62
C ALA A 196 -7.78 12.24 -6.69
N SER A 197 -8.69 11.94 -5.75
CA SER A 197 -9.18 12.93 -4.80
C SER A 197 -8.08 13.48 -3.88
N THR A 198 -7.07 12.67 -3.57
CA THR A 198 -5.92 13.09 -2.76
C THR A 198 -5.02 14.08 -3.51
N LEU A 199 -4.92 13.96 -4.84
CA LEU A 199 -4.11 14.84 -5.70
C LEU A 199 -4.77 16.18 -6.02
N ARG A 200 -6.11 16.27 -5.95
CA ARG A 200 -6.83 17.50 -6.27
C ARG A 200 -6.47 18.62 -5.30
N PRO A 201 -6.22 19.86 -5.78
CA PRO A 201 -5.93 20.99 -4.91
C PRO A 201 -7.07 21.22 -3.93
N ARG A 202 -6.77 21.30 -2.62
CA ARG A 202 -7.77 21.64 -1.60
C ARG A 202 -7.94 23.15 -1.54
N VAL A 203 -9.13 23.64 -1.86
CA VAL A 203 -9.51 25.02 -1.57
C VAL A 203 -10.02 25.07 -0.13
N GLY A 204 -9.10 25.20 0.83
CA GLY A 204 -9.44 25.36 2.25
C GLY A 204 -8.27 25.09 3.19
N ALA A 205 -8.25 25.78 4.34
CA ALA A 205 -7.33 25.46 5.45
C ALA A 205 -7.55 24.01 5.92
N GLU A 206 -6.51 23.35 6.46
CA GLU A 206 -6.54 21.94 6.90
C GLU A 206 -7.68 21.58 7.89
N ASN A 207 -8.39 22.58 8.44
CA ASN A 207 -9.53 22.44 9.35
C ASN A 207 -10.82 23.15 8.90
N ALA A 208 -10.92 23.57 7.63
CA ALA A 208 -12.11 24.25 7.11
C ALA A 208 -13.25 23.25 6.82
N ARG A 209 -14.20 23.16 7.76
CA ARG A 209 -15.45 22.40 7.62
C ARG A 209 -16.40 23.15 6.66
N GLY A 210 -16.37 22.75 5.40
CA GLY A 210 -17.32 23.17 4.38
C GLY A 210 -17.09 24.59 3.81
N GLN A 211 -17.02 24.67 2.49
CA GLN A 211 -17.39 25.88 1.76
C GLN A 211 -18.46 25.49 0.74
N SER A 212 -19.63 26.11 0.88
CA SER A 212 -20.62 26.17 -0.19
C SER A 212 -20.14 27.23 -1.17
N VAL A 213 -19.78 26.84 -2.38
CA VAL A 213 -19.63 27.77 -3.50
C VAL A 213 -20.56 27.31 -4.60
N ASP A 214 -21.40 28.23 -5.07
CA ASP A 214 -22.39 28.01 -6.11
C ASP A 214 -21.75 27.41 -7.37
N GLY A 215 -22.11 26.15 -7.66
CA GLY A 215 -22.05 25.59 -9.02
C GLY A 215 -20.76 24.90 -9.46
N VAL A 216 -19.78 24.64 -8.57
CA VAL A 216 -18.54 23.94 -8.94
C VAL A 216 -18.20 22.83 -7.93
N TYR A 217 -17.84 21.66 -8.47
CA TYR A 217 -17.51 20.40 -7.82
C TYR A 217 -17.01 20.53 -6.36
N THR A 218 -17.84 20.11 -5.40
CA THR A 218 -17.44 20.09 -3.98
C THR A 218 -16.58 18.86 -3.72
N SER A 219 -15.26 19.05 -3.58
CA SER A 219 -14.43 18.04 -2.92
C SER A 219 -14.84 17.99 -1.45
N TYR A 220 -15.52 16.92 -1.04
CA TYR A 220 -15.78 16.68 0.36
C TYR A 220 -14.45 16.51 1.10
N THR A 221 -14.33 17.22 2.21
CA THR A 221 -13.22 17.10 3.15
C THR A 221 -12.99 15.64 3.52
N LEU A 222 -11.78 15.13 3.26
CA LEU A 222 -11.22 13.93 3.90
C LEU A 222 -10.97 14.25 5.38
N ALA A 223 -12.06 14.42 6.14
CA ALA A 223 -12.01 14.28 7.58
C ALA A 223 -11.96 12.78 7.85
N THR A 224 -10.82 12.31 8.33
CA THR A 224 -10.77 11.05 9.08
C THR A 224 -11.85 11.09 10.16
N GLY A 225 -12.95 10.37 9.91
CA GLY A 225 -13.95 9.93 10.88
C GLY A 225 -14.53 11.00 11.80
N ALA A 226 -15.65 11.60 11.39
CA ALA A 226 -16.82 11.81 12.25
C ALA A 226 -18.06 11.97 11.35
N ASP A 227 -19.13 11.23 11.69
CA ASP A 227 -20.41 11.09 10.96
C ASP A 227 -20.36 10.27 9.65
N GLY A 228 -20.11 8.96 9.80
CA GLY A 228 -20.52 7.94 8.82
C GLY A 228 -19.70 7.80 7.53
N SER A 229 -18.73 8.69 7.26
CA SER A 229 -17.85 8.62 6.09
C SER A 229 -16.42 8.23 6.45
N TRP A 230 -15.84 7.30 5.68
CA TRP A 230 -14.45 6.80 5.87
C TRP A 230 -13.45 7.62 5.09
N THR A 231 -13.87 8.08 3.92
CA THR A 231 -13.07 8.80 2.93
C THR A 231 -13.74 10.11 2.51
N GLY A 232 -15.01 10.33 2.89
CA GLY A 232 -15.78 11.49 2.46
C GLY A 232 -16.24 11.41 0.99
N ILE A 233 -15.91 10.34 0.26
CA ILE A 233 -16.33 10.10 -1.12
C ILE A 233 -17.46 9.04 -1.07
N PRO A 234 -18.74 9.40 -1.32
CA PRO A 234 -19.86 8.49 -1.11
C PRO A 234 -19.74 7.14 -1.82
N TYR A 235 -19.22 7.13 -3.06
CA TYR A 235 -18.99 5.89 -3.79
C TYR A 235 -17.95 4.99 -3.12
N VAL A 236 -16.83 5.56 -2.68
CA VAL A 236 -15.74 4.81 -2.04
C VAL A 236 -16.21 4.28 -0.69
N ASP A 237 -16.93 5.08 0.09
CA ASP A 237 -17.49 4.67 1.38
C ASP A 237 -18.48 3.51 1.23
N ALA A 238 -19.35 3.56 0.21
CA ALA A 238 -20.28 2.47 -0.09
C ALA A 238 -19.56 1.17 -0.47
N VAL A 239 -18.52 1.26 -1.32
CA VAL A 239 -17.70 0.10 -1.70
C VAL A 239 -16.96 -0.47 -0.49
N ILE A 240 -16.40 0.38 0.37
CA ILE A 240 -15.74 -0.04 1.61
C ILE A 240 -16.71 -0.80 2.52
N GLU A 241 -17.92 -0.26 2.75
CA GLU A 241 -18.89 -0.88 3.64
C GLU A 241 -19.39 -2.23 3.10
N GLU A 242 -19.61 -2.36 1.80
CA GLU A 242 -20.02 -3.61 1.17
C GLU A 242 -18.99 -4.73 1.31
N HIS A 243 -17.69 -4.39 1.29
CA HIS A 243 -16.59 -5.35 1.43
C HIS A 243 -16.07 -5.46 2.85
N ARG A 244 -16.73 -4.78 3.79
CA ARG A 244 -16.28 -4.71 5.17
C ARG A 244 -16.46 -6.05 5.84
N SER A 245 -15.45 -6.43 6.61
CA SER A 245 -15.63 -7.56 7.50
C SER A 245 -16.40 -7.18 8.76
N HIS A 246 -17.55 -7.80 8.92
CA HIS A 246 -18.31 -7.79 10.16
C HIS A 246 -17.91 -8.99 11.01
N ARG A 247 -17.33 -8.73 12.18
CA ARG A 247 -17.25 -9.73 13.24
C ARG A 247 -18.53 -9.65 14.07
N VAL A 248 -19.40 -10.64 13.89
CA VAL A 248 -20.54 -10.85 14.79
C VAL A 248 -20.11 -11.88 15.83
N VAL A 249 -20.02 -11.46 17.08
CA VAL A 249 -19.92 -12.40 18.20
C VAL A 249 -21.34 -12.89 18.46
N VAL A 250 -21.64 -14.13 18.08
CA VAL A 250 -22.87 -14.78 18.52
C VAL A 250 -22.60 -15.27 19.93
N ALA A 251 -23.17 -14.55 20.91
CA ALA A 251 -23.13 -14.90 22.33
C ALA A 251 -24.33 -15.79 22.70
#